data_AF-A0A822GHM5-F1
#
_entry.id   AF-A0A822GHM5-F1
#
_cell.length_a   1.000
_cell.length_b   1.000
_cell.length_c   1.000
_cell.angle_alpha   90.00
_cell.angle_beta   90.00
_cell.angle_gamma   90.00
#
_symmetry.space_group_name_H-M   'P 1'
#
loop_
_entity.id
_entity.type
_entity.pdbx_description
1 polymer ?
#
loop_
_entity_poly.entity_id
_entity_poly.type
_entity_poly.pdbx_seq_one_letter_code
_entity_poly.pdbx_strand_id
1 'polypeptide(L)'
;MDDDTFLRCLESSMLSDLTLQGIEAISKVYMVNPKGDESKKRIQISDNGEIERIADWMLETDGTSLKKVLSTKDVDSRRTFTNDVVEIFDVLGIEAVRKAIEREMNHVISFDGSYVNYRHLALLCDVMTTKGHLMAITRHGINRQDVGPIMRCSFEETVDVLMEAAAHAEQDPLKGVSENILLGQLAKIGTGSFDLLLDVEKCSSAMELPMNFAQDTINEMMSDKARREFESRDRHGIETPWIGSFSTTPSHWPSTPAQMTPISHGGFSPSATSDTIGFSPAYSPAYPSSFH
;
A
#
# COMPACT_ATOMS: atom_id res chain seq x y z
N MET A 1 24.07 -43.02 -46.08
CA MET A 1 22.71 -42.58 -45.69
C MET A 1 21.82 -43.01 -46.83
N ASP A 2 20.84 -43.87 -46.57
CA ASP A 2 19.90 -44.31 -47.60
C ASP A 2 19.04 -43.12 -48.05
N ASP A 3 18.81 -42.97 -49.35
CA ASP A 3 18.09 -41.82 -49.93
C ASP A 3 16.70 -41.61 -49.29
N ASP A 4 16.03 -42.68 -48.82
CA ASP A 4 14.75 -42.61 -48.10
C ASP A 4 14.88 -41.86 -46.75
N THR A 5 15.97 -42.07 -46.01
CA THR A 5 16.21 -41.38 -44.73
C THR A 5 16.46 -39.89 -44.92
N PHE A 6 17.13 -39.52 -46.02
CA PHE A 6 17.34 -38.13 -46.39
C PHE A 6 16.03 -37.45 -46.78
N LEU A 7 15.20 -38.09 -47.60
CA LEU A 7 13.91 -37.54 -48.02
C LEU A 7 12.94 -37.35 -46.85
N ARG A 8 12.88 -38.30 -45.90
CA ARG A 8 12.06 -38.13 -44.68
C ARG A 8 12.56 -37.00 -43.79
N CYS A 9 13.87 -36.79 -43.72
CA CYS A 9 14.46 -35.67 -42.99
C CYS A 9 14.13 -34.33 -43.65
N LEU A 10 14.24 -34.27 -44.98
CA LEU A 10 13.87 -33.09 -45.77
C LEU A 10 12.37 -32.78 -45.65
N GLU A 11 11.50 -33.79 -45.76
CA GLU A 11 10.05 -33.64 -45.56
C GLU A 11 9.74 -33.08 -44.18
N SER A 12 10.35 -33.65 -43.12
CA SER A 12 10.15 -33.17 -41.76
C SER A 12 10.59 -31.72 -41.59
N SER A 13 11.74 -31.32 -42.15
CA SER A 13 12.23 -29.94 -42.06
C SER A 13 11.39 -28.97 -42.89
N MET A 14 10.91 -29.38 -44.07
CA MET A 14 10.02 -28.55 -44.87
C MET A 14 8.65 -28.37 -44.21
N LEU A 15 8.14 -29.37 -43.49
CA LEU A 15 6.86 -29.27 -42.78
C LEU A 15 6.98 -28.46 -41.48
N SER A 16 8.14 -28.46 -40.81
CA SER A 16 8.31 -27.75 -39.54
C SER A 16 8.78 -26.30 -39.69
N ASP A 17 9.74 -26.03 -40.59
CA ASP A 17 10.51 -24.78 -40.57
C ASP A 17 10.14 -23.82 -41.72
N LEU A 18 9.42 -24.31 -42.74
CA LEU A 18 9.12 -23.52 -43.93
C LEU A 18 7.93 -22.59 -43.67
N THR A 19 8.22 -21.31 -43.43
CA THR A 19 7.20 -20.26 -43.31
C THR A 19 6.70 -19.82 -44.68
N LEU A 20 5.45 -20.13 -45.02
CA LEU A 20 4.85 -19.67 -46.27
C LEU A 20 4.47 -18.19 -46.22
N GLN A 21 3.73 -17.78 -45.18
CA GLN A 21 3.30 -16.40 -44.94
C GLN A 21 3.06 -16.17 -43.45
N GLY A 22 3.09 -14.89 -43.03
CA GLY A 22 2.77 -14.48 -41.67
C GLY A 22 3.99 -14.29 -40.77
N ILE A 23 3.73 -14.19 -39.47
CA ILE A 23 4.74 -14.02 -38.44
C ILE A 23 4.74 -15.30 -37.59
N GLU A 24 5.89 -15.98 -37.52
CA GLU A 24 6.07 -17.29 -36.83
C GLU A 24 5.52 -17.33 -35.41
N ALA A 25 5.70 -16.25 -34.65
CA ALA A 25 5.28 -16.18 -33.25
C ALA A 25 3.76 -16.03 -33.06
N ILE A 26 3.00 -15.79 -34.14
CA ILE A 26 1.54 -15.63 -34.11
C ILE A 26 0.90 -16.86 -34.75
N SER A 27 0.21 -17.66 -33.92
CA SER A 27 -0.38 -18.92 -34.35
C SER A 27 -1.77 -18.77 -34.96
N LYS A 28 -2.60 -17.88 -34.40
CA LYS A 28 -3.98 -17.64 -34.84
C LYS A 28 -4.30 -16.16 -34.79
N VAL A 29 -5.19 -15.73 -35.68
CA VAL A 29 -5.70 -14.35 -35.73
C VAL A 29 -7.21 -14.39 -35.87
N TYR A 30 -7.90 -13.69 -34.99
CA TYR A 30 -9.34 -13.54 -34.97
C TYR A 30 -9.74 -12.15 -35.41
N MET A 31 -10.73 -12.06 -36.30
CA MET A 31 -11.34 -10.78 -36.67
C MET A 31 -12.52 -10.50 -35.75
N VAL A 32 -12.44 -9.42 -35.00
CA VAL A 32 -13.47 -9.00 -34.04
C VAL A 32 -14.04 -7.65 -34.49
N ASN A 33 -15.36 -7.53 -34.44
CA ASN A 33 -16.04 -6.26 -34.62
C ASN A 33 -16.64 -5.84 -33.26
N PRO A 34 -16.17 -4.75 -32.64
CA PRO A 34 -16.55 -4.34 -31.29
C PRO A 34 -17.94 -3.67 -31.26
N LYS A 35 -18.99 -4.36 -31.75
CA LYS A 35 -20.35 -3.81 -31.77
C LYS A 35 -20.92 -3.59 -30.37
N GLY A 36 -20.66 -4.53 -29.46
CA GLY A 36 -21.19 -4.53 -28.09
C GLY A 36 -20.27 -3.91 -27.03
N ASP A 37 -18.99 -3.67 -27.35
CA ASP A 37 -18.02 -3.13 -26.40
C ASP A 37 -17.66 -1.69 -26.79
N GLU A 38 -18.26 -0.73 -26.09
CA GLU A 38 -18.03 0.70 -26.32
C GLU A 38 -16.58 1.12 -26.05
N SER A 39 -15.83 0.38 -25.23
CA SER A 39 -14.45 0.72 -24.86
C SER A 39 -13.45 0.45 -26.00
N LYS A 40 -13.78 -0.50 -26.89
CA LYS A 40 -12.94 -0.90 -28.03
C LYS A 40 -13.25 -0.12 -29.32
N LYS A 41 -14.30 0.70 -29.33
CA LYS A 41 -14.66 1.53 -30.49
C LYS A 41 -13.71 2.72 -30.65
N ARG A 42 -13.41 3.09 -31.90
CA ARG A 42 -12.64 4.30 -32.18
C ARG A 42 -13.51 5.51 -31.87
N ILE A 43 -12.98 6.40 -31.04
CA ILE A 43 -13.62 7.68 -30.74
C ILE A 43 -13.14 8.70 -31.77
N GLN A 44 -14.06 9.33 -32.48
CA GLN A 44 -13.80 10.40 -33.43
C GLN A 44 -14.65 11.63 -33.05
N ILE A 45 -14.07 12.81 -33.12
CA ILE A 45 -14.79 14.06 -32.93
C ILE A 45 -15.24 14.54 -34.31
N SER A 46 -16.55 14.70 -34.49
CA SER A 46 -17.12 15.20 -35.74
C SER A 46 -16.93 16.70 -35.87
N ASP A 47 -17.05 17.23 -37.08
CA ASP A 47 -16.88 18.67 -37.36
C ASP A 47 -17.87 19.55 -36.56
N ASN A 48 -18.99 18.96 -36.12
CA ASN A 48 -20.00 19.60 -35.26
C ASN A 48 -19.65 19.59 -33.76
N GLY A 49 -18.50 19.01 -33.37
CA GLY A 49 -18.06 18.87 -31.98
C GLY A 49 -18.66 17.68 -31.23
N GLU A 50 -19.44 16.83 -31.90
CA GLU A 50 -20.02 15.63 -31.32
C GLU A 50 -19.00 14.49 -31.24
N ILE A 51 -19.09 13.67 -30.20
CA ILE A 51 -18.24 12.48 -30.01
C ILE A 51 -18.93 11.29 -30.66
N GLU A 52 -18.42 10.87 -31.81
CA GLU A 52 -18.88 9.67 -32.52
C GLU A 52 -18.01 8.47 -32.17
N ARG A 53 -18.65 7.29 -32.00
CA ARG A 53 -17.98 6.02 -31.74
C ARG A 53 -18.13 5.11 -32.95
N ILE A 54 -17.03 4.89 -33.66
CA ILE A 54 -16.97 4.08 -34.87
C ILE A 54 -16.47 2.68 -34.52
N ALA A 55 -17.24 1.66 -34.91
CA ALA A 55 -16.86 0.25 -34.74
C ALA A 55 -15.99 -0.20 -35.92
N ASP A 56 -14.68 0.00 -35.82
CA ASP A 56 -13.71 -0.52 -36.78
C ASP A 56 -13.45 -2.02 -36.53
N TRP A 57 -13.10 -2.76 -37.59
CA TRP A 57 -12.63 -4.14 -37.44
C TRP A 57 -11.27 -4.17 -36.74
N MET A 58 -11.13 -5.05 -35.76
CA MET A 58 -9.88 -5.27 -35.03
C MET A 58 -9.43 -6.73 -35.17
N LEU A 59 -8.12 -6.94 -35.04
CA LEU A 59 -7.50 -8.26 -35.05
C LEU A 59 -7.03 -8.59 -33.63
N GLU A 60 -7.44 -9.75 -33.13
CA GLU A 60 -6.94 -10.31 -31.86
C GLU A 60 -6.07 -11.53 -32.21
N THR A 61 -4.85 -11.59 -31.67
CA THR A 61 -3.86 -12.62 -32.04
C THR A 61 -3.60 -13.58 -30.89
N ASP A 62 -3.36 -14.85 -31.22
CA ASP A 62 -2.85 -15.87 -30.30
C ASP A 62 -1.34 -16.04 -30.53
N GLY A 63 -0.57 -15.42 -29.64
CA GLY A 63 0.87 -15.21 -29.79
C GLY A 63 1.23 -13.73 -29.95
N THR A 64 2.47 -13.38 -29.61
CA THR A 64 2.94 -11.99 -29.49
C THR A 64 4.19 -11.77 -30.34
N SER A 65 4.19 -10.66 -31.11
CA SER A 65 5.35 -10.19 -31.86
C SER A 65 5.17 -8.72 -32.24
N LEU A 66 4.99 -7.88 -31.23
CA LEU A 66 4.69 -6.45 -31.34
C LEU A 66 5.66 -5.73 -32.28
N LYS A 67 6.96 -5.99 -32.17
CA LYS A 67 7.98 -5.32 -33.02
C LYS A 67 7.74 -5.58 -34.52
N LYS A 68 7.47 -6.83 -34.91
CA LYS A 68 7.21 -7.21 -36.31
C LYS A 68 5.84 -6.69 -36.76
N VAL A 69 4.82 -6.82 -35.91
CA VAL A 69 3.46 -6.36 -36.20
C VAL A 69 3.41 -4.84 -36.45
N LEU A 70 4.08 -4.04 -35.60
CA LEU A 70 4.15 -2.58 -35.77
C LEU A 70 4.85 -2.14 -37.06
N SER A 71 5.75 -2.98 -37.60
CA SER A 71 6.44 -2.72 -38.87
C SER A 71 5.66 -3.12 -40.11
N THR A 72 4.50 -3.78 -39.94
CA THR A 72 3.68 -4.27 -41.04
C THR A 72 2.86 -3.12 -41.65
N LYS A 73 2.74 -3.12 -42.98
CA LYS A 73 1.95 -2.12 -43.71
C LYS A 73 0.47 -2.23 -43.31
N ASP A 74 -0.22 -1.09 -43.28
CA ASP A 74 -1.65 -0.97 -43.00
C ASP A 74 -2.05 -1.32 -41.54
N VAL A 75 -1.07 -1.54 -40.65
CA VAL A 75 -1.28 -1.66 -39.20
C VAL A 75 -1.15 -0.31 -38.51
N ASP A 76 -2.08 0.00 -37.61
CA ASP A 76 -2.06 1.25 -36.84
C ASP A 76 -1.13 1.16 -35.62
N SER A 77 0.12 1.58 -35.81
CA SER A 77 1.16 1.56 -34.79
C SER A 77 0.87 2.35 -33.51
N ARG A 78 -0.12 3.27 -33.52
CA ARG A 78 -0.44 4.10 -32.36
C ARG A 78 -1.44 3.45 -31.40
N ARG A 79 -2.23 2.49 -31.89
CA ARG A 79 -3.31 1.84 -31.13
C ARG A 79 -3.09 0.35 -30.93
N THR A 80 -2.16 -0.27 -31.64
CA THR A 80 -1.76 -1.66 -31.38
C THR A 80 -1.24 -1.82 -29.97
N PHE A 81 -1.69 -2.88 -29.29
CA PHE A 81 -1.33 -3.22 -27.92
C PHE A 81 -1.08 -4.73 -27.80
N THR A 82 -0.25 -5.14 -26.84
CA THR A 82 0.03 -6.54 -26.46
C THR A 82 -0.18 -6.69 -24.95
N ASN A 83 -0.68 -7.83 -24.50
CA ASN A 83 -0.80 -8.12 -23.06
C ASN A 83 0.53 -8.56 -22.43
N ASP A 84 1.57 -8.77 -23.22
CA ASP A 84 2.91 -9.10 -22.72
C ASP A 84 3.68 -7.83 -22.31
N VAL A 85 3.79 -7.61 -21.00
CA VAL A 85 4.46 -6.45 -20.40
C VAL A 85 5.98 -6.46 -20.68
N VAL A 86 6.59 -7.65 -20.77
CA VAL A 86 8.04 -7.77 -21.04
C VAL A 86 8.32 -7.34 -22.48
N GLU A 87 7.48 -7.75 -23.43
CA GLU A 87 7.59 -7.30 -24.81
C GLU A 87 7.40 -5.78 -24.95
N ILE A 88 6.47 -5.19 -24.20
CA ILE A 88 6.27 -3.73 -24.19
C ILE A 88 7.53 -3.02 -23.69
N PHE A 89 8.20 -3.55 -22.67
CA PHE A 89 9.44 -2.99 -22.14
C PHE A 89 10.51 -2.90 -23.23
N ASP A 90 10.70 -3.98 -23.99
CA ASP A 90 11.73 -4.06 -25.02
C ASP A 90 11.44 -3.21 -26.27
N VAL A 91 10.16 -3.03 -26.62
CA VAL A 91 9.76 -2.33 -27.85
C VAL A 91 9.44 -0.85 -27.61
N LEU A 92 8.72 -0.53 -26.55
CA LEU A 92 8.17 0.81 -26.28
C LEU A 92 8.81 1.50 -25.06
N GLY A 93 9.46 0.76 -24.16
CA GLY A 93 10.18 1.29 -23.00
C GLY A 93 9.36 1.36 -21.71
N ILE A 94 10.00 1.87 -20.64
CA ILE A 94 9.50 1.76 -19.26
C ILE A 94 8.21 2.55 -18.97
N GLU A 95 8.00 3.72 -19.58
CA GLU A 95 6.77 4.50 -19.37
C GLU A 95 5.55 3.84 -20.05
N ALA A 96 5.77 3.17 -21.20
CA ALA A 96 4.73 2.37 -21.83
C ALA A 96 4.35 1.17 -20.94
N VAL A 97 5.34 0.53 -20.32
CA VAL A 97 5.13 -0.54 -19.33
C VAL A 97 4.32 -0.06 -18.14
N ARG A 98 4.66 1.10 -17.55
CA ARG A 98 3.93 1.69 -16.44
C ARG A 98 2.44 1.81 -16.76
N LYS A 99 2.10 2.33 -17.95
CA LYS A 99 0.71 2.48 -18.37
C LYS A 99 0.04 1.14 -18.74
N ALA A 100 0.80 0.21 -19.31
CA ALA A 100 0.30 -1.12 -19.64
C ALA A 100 -0.11 -1.90 -18.38
N ILE A 101 0.75 -1.92 -17.35
CA ILE A 101 0.46 -2.56 -16.06
C ILE A 101 -0.78 -1.93 -15.41
N GLU A 102 -0.86 -0.59 -15.38
CA GLU A 102 -2.03 0.11 -14.83
C GLU A 102 -3.33 -0.34 -15.53
N ARG A 103 -3.28 -0.46 -16.87
CA ARG A 103 -4.44 -0.86 -17.67
C ARG A 103 -4.83 -2.31 -17.46
N GLU A 104 -3.86 -3.23 -17.43
CA GLU A 104 -4.11 -4.66 -17.21
C GLU A 104 -4.63 -4.93 -15.79
N MET A 105 -4.03 -4.29 -14.77
CA MET A 105 -4.51 -4.40 -13.39
C MET A 105 -5.93 -3.86 -13.24
N ASN A 106 -6.22 -2.70 -13.83
CA ASN A 106 -7.57 -2.13 -13.80
C ASN A 106 -8.55 -3.02 -14.57
N HIS A 107 -8.14 -3.63 -15.69
CA HIS A 107 -8.98 -4.55 -16.45
C HIS A 107 -9.38 -5.78 -15.62
N VAL A 108 -8.43 -6.42 -14.93
CA VAL A 108 -8.71 -7.60 -14.09
C VAL A 108 -9.61 -7.25 -12.90
N ILE A 109 -9.39 -6.12 -12.24
CA ILE A 109 -10.18 -5.72 -11.07
C ILE A 109 -11.59 -5.29 -11.48
N SER A 110 -11.71 -4.50 -12.55
CA SER A 110 -13.02 -4.03 -13.05
C SER A 110 -13.85 -5.15 -13.68
N PHE A 111 -13.23 -6.21 -14.17
CA PHE A 111 -13.93 -7.39 -14.69
C PHE A 111 -14.80 -8.07 -13.61
N ASP A 112 -14.35 -8.07 -12.36
CA ASP A 112 -15.12 -8.57 -11.21
C ASP A 112 -16.16 -7.54 -10.68
N GLY A 113 -16.28 -6.38 -11.33
CA GLY A 113 -17.15 -5.27 -10.90
C GLY A 113 -16.63 -4.50 -9.68
N SER A 114 -15.44 -4.85 -9.18
CA SER A 114 -14.80 -4.16 -8.07
C SER A 114 -14.18 -2.84 -8.53
N TYR A 115 -14.20 -1.83 -7.65
CA TYR A 115 -13.58 -0.53 -7.91
C TYR A 115 -12.42 -0.28 -6.97
N VAL A 116 -11.28 0.14 -7.53
CA VAL A 116 -10.12 0.61 -6.80
C VAL A 116 -9.78 2.01 -7.28
N ASN A 117 -9.51 2.93 -6.35
CA ASN A 117 -9.13 4.29 -6.70
C ASN A 117 -7.79 4.30 -7.47
N TYR A 118 -7.73 5.08 -8.54
CA TYR A 118 -6.54 5.27 -9.39
C TYR A 118 -5.26 5.48 -8.59
N ARG A 119 -5.32 6.23 -7.47
CA ARG A 119 -4.13 6.52 -6.64
C ARG A 119 -3.43 5.27 -6.13
N HIS A 120 -4.15 4.20 -5.82
CA HIS A 120 -3.55 2.96 -5.34
C HIS A 120 -2.86 2.20 -6.46
N LEU A 121 -3.51 2.10 -7.63
CA LEU A 121 -2.95 1.42 -8.81
C LEU A 121 -1.74 2.18 -9.35
N ALA A 122 -1.83 3.50 -9.46
CA ALA A 122 -0.75 4.35 -9.91
C ALA A 122 0.48 4.21 -9.01
N LEU A 123 0.30 4.27 -7.68
CA LEU A 123 1.42 4.14 -6.73
C LEU A 123 2.12 2.77 -6.85
N LEU A 124 1.35 1.69 -7.03
CA LEU A 124 1.93 0.37 -7.24
C LEU A 124 2.72 0.30 -8.56
N CYS A 125 2.15 0.80 -9.66
CA CYS A 125 2.81 0.82 -10.97
C CYS A 125 4.09 1.67 -10.93
N ASP A 126 4.07 2.78 -10.21
CA ASP A 126 5.24 3.64 -9.99
C ASP A 126 6.32 2.87 -9.24
N VAL A 127 5.99 2.23 -8.11
CA VAL A 127 6.95 1.41 -7.34
C VAL A 127 7.58 0.32 -8.22
N MET A 128 6.81 -0.34 -9.08
CA MET A 128 7.32 -1.38 -9.99
C MET A 128 8.25 -0.85 -11.10
N THR A 129 8.19 0.44 -11.45
CA THR A 129 8.87 1.00 -12.64
C THR A 129 9.91 2.08 -12.34
N THR A 130 9.95 2.63 -11.12
CA THR A 130 10.84 3.75 -10.72
C THR A 130 12.34 3.51 -10.96
N LYS A 131 12.83 2.27 -10.90
CA LYS A 131 14.26 1.94 -11.06
C LYS A 131 14.70 1.78 -12.52
N GLY A 132 13.81 2.01 -13.49
CA GLY A 132 14.12 1.93 -14.93
C GLY A 132 14.12 0.51 -15.51
N HIS A 133 13.87 -0.50 -14.69
CA HIS A 133 13.62 -1.89 -15.09
C HIS A 133 12.40 -2.41 -14.33
N LEU A 134 11.73 -3.42 -14.87
CA LEU A 134 10.54 -3.97 -14.25
C LEU A 134 10.88 -4.73 -12.97
N MET A 135 10.44 -4.20 -11.82
CA MET A 135 10.58 -4.87 -10.53
C MET A 135 9.31 -5.67 -10.23
N ALA A 136 9.44 -6.99 -10.16
CA ALA A 136 8.36 -7.86 -9.71
C ALA A 136 8.13 -7.69 -8.20
N ILE A 137 6.87 -7.75 -7.76
CA ILE A 137 6.52 -7.74 -6.33
C ILE A 137 6.62 -9.18 -5.80
N THR A 138 7.86 -9.65 -5.67
CA THR A 138 8.23 -10.96 -5.09
C THR A 138 9.48 -10.79 -4.24
N ARG A 139 9.86 -11.80 -3.45
CA ARG A 139 11.11 -11.77 -2.65
C ARG A 139 12.34 -11.37 -3.48
N HIS A 140 12.46 -11.88 -4.71
CA HIS A 140 13.58 -11.61 -5.59
C HIS A 140 13.57 -10.19 -6.16
N GLY A 141 12.40 -9.54 -6.26
CA GLY A 141 12.30 -8.15 -6.69
C GLY A 141 12.46 -7.15 -5.55
N ILE A 142 11.90 -7.44 -4.37
CA ILE A 142 11.99 -6.57 -3.18
C ILE A 142 13.41 -6.58 -2.61
N ASN A 143 14.10 -7.73 -2.58
CA ASN A 143 15.47 -7.82 -2.05
C ASN A 143 16.51 -7.07 -2.90
N ARG A 144 16.18 -6.73 -4.16
CA ARG A 144 16.99 -5.92 -5.06
C ARG A 144 16.77 -4.41 -4.89
N GLN A 145 15.79 -4.02 -4.07
CA GLN A 145 15.59 -2.61 -3.74
C GLN A 145 16.68 -2.13 -2.79
N ASP A 146 16.99 -0.85 -2.89
CA ASP A 146 17.96 -0.17 -2.03
C ASP A 146 17.30 0.15 -0.68
N VAL A 147 17.02 -0.90 0.08
CA VAL A 147 16.39 -0.88 1.40
C VAL A 147 17.27 -1.64 2.39
N GLY A 148 17.22 -1.23 3.67
CA GLY A 148 18.11 -1.75 4.71
C GLY A 148 18.03 -3.27 4.86
N PRO A 149 19.13 -3.93 5.28
CA PRO A 149 19.17 -5.38 5.42
C PRO A 149 18.15 -5.89 6.45
N ILE A 150 17.86 -5.11 7.50
CA ILE A 150 16.85 -5.48 8.50
C ILE A 150 15.44 -5.40 7.89
N MET A 151 15.18 -4.42 7.02
CA MET A 151 13.91 -4.38 6.29
C MET A 151 13.78 -5.55 5.31
N ARG A 152 14.84 -5.89 4.55
CA ARG A 152 14.82 -7.02 3.61
C ARG A 152 14.58 -8.36 4.32
N CYS A 153 15.28 -8.61 5.41
CA CYS A 153 15.17 -9.87 6.15
C CYS A 153 13.78 -10.08 6.81
N SER A 154 12.95 -9.02 6.90
CA SER A 154 11.59 -9.07 7.43
C SER A 154 10.54 -9.59 6.43
N PHE A 155 10.81 -9.51 5.12
CA PHE A 155 9.85 -9.89 4.09
C PHE A 155 10.01 -11.34 3.61
N GLU A 156 11.21 -11.91 3.65
CA GLU A 156 11.53 -13.34 3.42
C GLU A 156 13.08 -13.55 3.50
N GLU A 157 13.58 -14.79 3.34
CA GLU A 157 15.03 -15.12 3.21
C GLU A 157 15.95 -14.55 4.33
N THR A 158 15.47 -14.53 5.58
CA THR A 158 16.13 -13.83 6.69
C THR A 158 17.61 -14.20 6.91
N VAL A 159 17.93 -15.50 6.94
CA VAL A 159 19.29 -15.97 7.24
C VAL A 159 20.26 -15.61 6.11
N ASP A 160 19.83 -15.78 4.86
CA ASP A 160 20.68 -15.52 3.69
C ASP A 160 20.95 -14.03 3.55
N VAL A 161 19.92 -13.18 3.70
CA VAL A 161 20.07 -11.72 3.66
C VAL A 161 21.03 -11.23 4.76
N LEU A 162 20.90 -11.75 5.99
CA LEU A 162 21.79 -11.33 7.08
C LEU A 162 23.23 -11.81 6.89
N MET A 163 23.43 -13.02 6.36
CA MET A 163 24.76 -13.53 6.05
C MET A 163 25.44 -12.72 4.94
N GLU A 164 24.69 -12.38 3.88
CA GLU A 164 25.19 -11.54 2.80
C GLU A 164 25.51 -10.12 3.28
N ALA A 165 24.62 -9.51 4.07
CA ALA A 165 24.83 -8.19 4.64
C ALA A 165 26.05 -8.17 5.58
N ALA A 166 26.22 -9.21 6.41
CA ALA A 166 27.38 -9.36 7.28
C ALA A 166 28.69 -9.54 6.48
N ALA A 167 28.66 -10.31 5.39
CA ALA A 167 29.81 -10.51 4.52
C ALA A 167 30.26 -9.22 3.81
N HIS A 168 29.32 -8.35 3.44
CA HIS A 168 29.59 -7.08 2.77
C HIS A 168 29.70 -5.88 3.72
N ALA A 169 29.58 -6.08 5.04
CA ALA A 169 29.55 -5.03 6.05
C ALA A 169 28.51 -3.93 5.74
N GLU A 170 27.33 -4.33 5.30
CA GLU A 170 26.23 -3.43 4.96
C GLU A 170 25.72 -2.70 6.21
N GLN A 171 25.46 -1.40 6.08
CA GLN A 171 24.97 -0.56 7.17
C GLN A 171 23.49 -0.24 6.99
N ASP A 172 22.71 -0.49 8.03
CA ASP A 172 21.28 -0.16 8.04
C ASP A 172 21.05 1.28 8.55
N PRO A 173 20.42 2.16 7.76
CA PRO A 173 20.17 3.54 8.17
C PRO A 173 18.99 3.71 9.14
N LEU A 174 18.24 2.64 9.47
CA LEU A 174 17.09 2.64 10.40
C LEU A 174 15.99 3.66 10.03
N LYS A 175 15.80 3.87 8.73
CA LYS A 175 14.79 4.80 8.19
C LYS A 175 13.47 4.10 7.89
N GLY A 176 13.48 2.78 7.75
CA GLY A 176 12.30 1.97 7.47
C GLY A 176 11.39 1.80 8.68
N VAL A 177 10.15 1.38 8.43
CA VAL A 177 9.18 1.11 9.50
C VAL A 177 9.52 -0.18 10.23
N SER A 178 9.82 -1.26 9.50
CA SER A 178 10.13 -2.58 10.07
C SER A 178 11.34 -2.56 11.00
N GLU A 179 12.37 -1.81 10.60
CA GLU A 179 13.65 -1.68 11.33
C GLU A 179 13.43 -1.01 12.70
N ASN A 180 12.66 0.09 12.72
CA ASN A 180 12.33 0.82 13.95
C ASN A 180 11.45 0.00 14.89
N ILE A 181 10.49 -0.75 14.35
CA ILE A 181 9.64 -1.65 15.14
C ILE A 181 10.50 -2.74 15.81
N LEU A 182 11.45 -3.34 15.08
CA LEU A 182 12.31 -4.38 15.61
C LEU A 182 13.19 -3.89 16.78
N LEU A 183 13.65 -2.63 16.70
CA LEU A 183 14.47 -2.00 17.74
C LEU A 183 13.66 -1.39 18.89
N GLY A 184 12.32 -1.38 18.81
CA GLY A 184 11.46 -0.76 19.80
C GLY A 184 11.53 0.77 19.81
N GLN A 185 11.89 1.39 18.68
CA GLN A 185 11.98 2.84 18.51
C GLN A 185 10.74 3.39 17.81
N LEU A 186 10.44 4.68 18.00
CA LEU A 186 9.34 5.34 17.29
C LEU A 186 9.66 5.44 15.80
N ALA A 187 8.85 4.82 14.94
CA ALA A 187 9.01 4.90 13.49
C ALA A 187 8.68 6.30 12.96
N LYS A 188 9.47 6.78 12.00
CA LYS A 188 9.34 8.11 11.37
C LYS A 188 8.22 8.18 10.33
N ILE A 189 6.98 7.90 10.76
CA ILE A 189 5.78 7.93 9.91
C ILE A 189 4.64 8.62 10.64
N GLY A 190 3.71 9.24 9.89
CA GLY A 190 2.53 9.89 10.46
C GLY A 190 2.90 10.93 11.52
N THR A 191 2.42 10.74 12.75
CA THR A 191 2.70 11.61 13.91
C THR A 191 4.16 11.56 14.38
N GLY A 192 4.91 10.49 14.05
CA GLY A 192 6.34 10.37 14.34
C GLY A 192 7.23 10.99 13.26
N SER A 193 6.67 11.66 12.24
CA SER A 193 7.47 12.26 11.15
C SER A 193 8.15 13.58 11.54
N PHE A 194 7.82 14.13 12.71
CA PHE A 194 8.39 15.35 13.24
C PHE A 194 8.67 15.20 14.73
N ASP A 195 9.67 15.95 15.21
CA ASP A 195 9.97 16.04 16.63
C ASP A 195 9.26 17.24 17.26
N LEU A 196 8.93 17.09 18.55
CA LEU A 196 8.37 18.17 19.34
C LEU A 196 9.48 18.80 20.18
N LEU A 197 9.61 20.11 20.06
CA LEU A 197 10.48 20.92 20.89
C LEU A 197 9.64 21.84 21.76
N LEU A 198 10.05 21.98 23.03
CA LEU A 198 9.38 22.89 23.95
C LEU A 198 9.78 24.33 23.64
N ASP A 199 8.79 25.17 23.37
CA ASP A 199 8.96 26.61 23.18
C ASP A 199 9.00 27.33 24.54
N VAL A 200 10.21 27.59 25.03
CA VAL A 200 10.47 28.19 26.35
C VAL A 200 9.91 29.60 26.46
N GLU A 201 9.88 30.38 25.37
CA GLU A 201 9.37 31.75 25.38
C GLU A 201 7.87 31.77 25.67
N LYS A 202 7.12 30.84 25.07
CA LYS A 202 5.69 30.68 25.35
C LYS A 202 5.43 30.15 26.75
N CYS A 203 6.29 29.25 27.27
CA CYS A 203 6.17 28.76 28.64
C CYS A 203 6.29 29.88 29.69
N SER A 204 7.10 30.92 29.44
CA SER A 204 7.20 32.07 30.36
C SER A 204 5.90 32.87 30.47
N SER A 205 5.04 32.82 29.46
CA SER A 205 3.74 33.49 29.46
C SER A 205 2.61 32.63 30.04
N ALA A 206 2.89 31.36 30.35
CA ALA A 206 1.92 30.44 30.92
C ALA A 206 1.69 30.78 32.40
N MET A 207 0.43 31.00 32.77
CA MET A 207 0.00 31.12 34.16
C MET A 207 -0.78 29.87 34.53
N GLU A 208 -0.48 29.27 35.68
CA GLU A 208 -1.32 28.21 36.22
C GLU A 208 -2.68 28.80 36.61
N LEU A 209 -3.76 28.21 36.08
CA LEU A 209 -5.10 28.55 36.54
C LEU A 209 -5.27 27.98 37.96
N PRO A 210 -5.60 28.82 38.96
CA PRO A 210 -5.92 28.31 40.28
C PRO A 210 -7.18 27.42 40.19
N MET A 211 -6.97 26.11 40.37
CA MET A 211 -8.02 25.07 40.39
C MET A 211 -9.14 25.34 41.41
N ASN A 212 -8.92 26.25 42.36
CA ASN A 212 -9.90 26.66 43.35
C ASN A 212 -11.06 27.45 42.74
N PHE A 213 -10.85 28.19 41.63
CA PHE A 213 -11.93 28.96 41.02
C PHE A 213 -13.02 28.07 40.42
N ALA A 214 -12.68 26.92 39.82
CA ALA A 214 -13.71 26.03 39.27
C ALA A 214 -14.54 25.36 40.37
N GLN A 215 -13.91 24.93 41.46
CA GLN A 215 -14.60 24.28 42.57
C GLN A 215 -15.46 25.27 43.38
N ASP A 216 -14.93 26.47 43.64
CA ASP A 216 -15.65 27.49 44.43
C ASP A 216 -16.81 28.09 43.64
N THR A 217 -16.64 28.37 42.33
CA THR A 217 -17.75 28.91 41.51
C THR A 217 -18.86 27.87 41.29
N ILE A 218 -18.51 26.58 41.15
CA ILE A 218 -19.51 25.50 41.05
C ILE A 218 -20.21 25.29 42.39
N ASN A 219 -19.49 25.34 43.52
CA ASN A 219 -20.09 25.25 44.85
C ASN A 219 -21.01 26.45 45.18
N GLU A 220 -20.68 27.64 44.69
CA GLU A 220 -21.45 28.87 44.90
C GLU A 220 -22.69 28.96 43.98
N MET A 221 -22.66 28.33 42.80
CA MET A 221 -23.79 28.21 41.87
C MET A 221 -24.73 27.02 42.19
N MET A 222 -24.35 26.11 43.08
CA MET A 222 -25.21 25.01 43.50
C MET A 222 -26.12 25.42 44.65
N SER A 223 -27.42 25.18 44.48
CA SER A 223 -28.41 25.25 45.57
C SER A 223 -27.98 24.38 46.75
N ASP A 224 -28.25 24.82 47.99
CA ASP A 224 -28.00 24.07 49.23
C ASP A 224 -28.49 22.61 49.18
N LYS A 225 -29.54 22.34 48.39
CA LYS A 225 -30.07 21.00 48.18
C LYS A 225 -29.16 20.13 47.30
N ALA A 226 -28.61 20.68 46.22
CA ALA A 226 -27.68 20.00 45.32
C ALA A 226 -26.32 19.74 46.00
N ARG A 227 -25.88 20.66 46.87
CA ARG A 227 -24.64 20.52 47.65
C ARG A 227 -24.70 19.32 48.60
N ARG A 228 -25.83 19.15 49.30
CA ARG A 228 -26.04 18.01 50.23
C ARG A 228 -26.20 16.68 49.48
N GLU A 229 -26.79 16.67 48.29
CA GLU A 229 -26.87 15.46 47.43
C GLU A 229 -25.50 15.06 46.86
N PHE A 230 -24.61 16.02 46.61
CA PHE A 230 -23.23 15.76 46.18
C PHE A 230 -22.34 15.26 47.32
N GLU A 231 -22.47 15.83 48.52
CA GLU A 231 -21.70 15.43 49.72
C GLU A 231 -22.15 14.08 50.31
N SER A 232 -23.41 13.67 50.08
CA SER A 232 -23.98 12.40 50.60
C SER A 232 -23.77 11.18 49.71
N ARG A 233 -23.12 11.32 48.55
CA ARG A 233 -22.73 10.17 47.72
C ARG A 233 -21.42 9.60 48.26
N ASP A 234 -21.50 8.40 48.86
CA ASP A 234 -20.34 7.58 49.20
C ASP A 234 -19.38 7.50 48.01
N ARG A 235 -18.18 8.06 48.17
CA ARG A 235 -17.10 8.03 47.17
C ARG A 235 -16.47 6.63 47.14
N HIS A 236 -17.19 5.68 46.58
CA HIS A 236 -16.58 4.46 46.06
C HIS A 236 -16.92 4.33 44.58
N GLY A 237 -15.89 4.48 43.75
CA GLY A 237 -15.91 4.15 42.32
C GLY A 237 -16.83 5.02 41.47
N ILE A 238 -16.45 6.28 41.21
CA ILE A 238 -16.93 6.99 40.02
C ILE A 238 -15.74 7.65 39.34
N GLU A 239 -15.53 7.16 38.13
CA GLU A 239 -14.62 7.59 37.09
C GLU A 239 -14.64 9.10 36.90
N THR A 240 -13.46 9.66 36.68
CA THR A 240 -13.25 11.06 36.33
C THR A 240 -14.20 11.50 35.21
N PRO A 241 -15.08 12.49 35.44
CA PRO A 241 -15.84 13.11 34.38
C PRO A 241 -14.88 13.87 33.48
N TRP A 242 -14.95 13.57 32.19
CA TRP A 242 -14.37 14.33 31.08
C TRP A 242 -14.52 15.85 31.27
N ILE A 243 -13.49 16.52 31.81
CA ILE A 243 -13.31 17.97 31.72
C ILE A 243 -11.81 18.22 31.63
N GLY A 244 -11.34 18.69 30.46
CA GLY A 244 -10.05 19.38 30.37
C GLY A 244 -9.16 18.98 29.21
N SER A 245 -9.54 19.36 27.99
CA SER A 245 -8.54 20.04 27.16
C SER A 245 -9.25 21.12 26.36
N PHE A 246 -9.05 22.37 26.77
CA PHE A 246 -9.35 23.53 25.95
C PHE A 246 -8.40 23.51 24.76
N SER A 247 -8.76 22.75 23.73
CA SER A 247 -8.15 22.88 22.41
C SER A 247 -8.57 24.22 21.81
N THR A 248 -7.62 25.12 21.58
CA THR A 248 -7.78 26.36 20.80
C THR A 248 -7.84 26.09 19.30
N THR A 249 -8.66 25.12 18.88
CA THR A 249 -8.98 24.87 17.47
C THR A 249 -10.41 25.32 17.19
N PRO A 250 -10.66 26.25 16.24
CA PRO A 250 -12.02 26.64 15.88
C PRO A 250 -12.68 25.53 15.06
N SER A 251 -13.39 24.63 15.74
CA SER A 251 -14.26 23.64 15.10
C SER A 251 -15.71 24.12 15.11
N HIS A 252 -16.16 24.50 13.93
CA HIS A 252 -17.54 24.79 13.54
C HIS A 252 -18.37 23.50 13.58
N TRP A 253 -19.45 23.46 14.35
CA TRP A 253 -20.40 22.35 14.35
C TRP A 253 -21.83 22.87 14.24
N PRO A 254 -22.66 22.39 13.28
CA PRO A 254 -24.10 22.65 13.30
C PRO A 254 -24.81 21.69 14.26
N SER A 255 -25.88 22.19 14.86
CA SER A 255 -26.80 21.53 15.79
C SER A 255 -27.51 20.26 15.25
N THR A 256 -27.67 19.30 16.17
CA THR A 256 -28.49 18.06 16.31
C THR A 256 -29.84 17.93 15.54
N PRO A 257 -30.61 16.79 15.61
CA PRO A 257 -30.39 15.44 16.23
C PRO A 257 -30.79 14.20 15.36
N ALA A 258 -30.34 12.98 15.73
CA ALA A 258 -31.18 11.76 15.92
C ALA A 258 -30.40 10.42 15.89
N GLN A 259 -30.59 9.65 16.98
CA GLN A 259 -30.89 8.21 17.08
C GLN A 259 -29.91 7.09 16.63
N MET A 260 -29.79 6.12 17.57
CA MET A 260 -29.54 4.66 17.48
C MET A 260 -28.14 4.08 17.77
N THR A 261 -28.16 3.19 18.78
CA THR A 261 -27.16 2.28 19.39
C THR A 261 -26.85 1.04 18.48
N PRO A 262 -26.05 0.00 18.87
CA PRO A 262 -25.25 -0.26 20.08
C PRO A 262 -23.79 -0.76 19.87
N ILE A 263 -23.13 -0.91 21.01
CA ILE A 263 -21.79 -1.41 21.36
C ILE A 263 -21.43 -2.81 20.81
N SER A 264 -20.19 -2.99 20.35
CA SER A 264 -19.50 -4.29 20.27
C SER A 264 -17.97 -4.12 20.42
N HIS A 265 -17.41 -4.97 21.28
CA HIS A 265 -16.06 -5.06 21.84
C HIS A 265 -14.90 -5.07 20.83
N GLY A 266 -13.77 -4.44 21.22
CA GLY A 266 -12.49 -4.57 20.52
C GLY A 266 -11.40 -3.63 21.05
N GLY A 267 -11.04 -3.72 22.33
CA GLY A 267 -9.92 -2.97 22.89
C GLY A 267 -8.59 -3.70 22.66
N PHE A 268 -7.75 -3.17 21.77
CA PHE A 268 -6.31 -3.46 21.71
C PHE A 268 -5.54 -2.15 21.59
N SER A 269 -4.81 -1.79 22.66
CA SER A 269 -3.58 -1.00 22.65
C SER A 269 -2.96 -1.06 24.06
N PRO A 270 -1.68 -1.44 24.23
CA PRO A 270 -1.01 -1.40 25.52
C PRO A 270 -0.47 0.02 25.75
N SER A 271 -0.98 0.69 26.79
CA SER A 271 -0.40 1.93 27.29
C SER A 271 0.78 1.60 28.19
N ALA A 272 1.99 1.99 27.78
CA ALA A 272 3.16 2.02 28.64
C ALA A 272 3.03 3.17 29.63
N THR A 273 2.60 2.87 30.85
CA THR A 273 2.82 3.73 32.03
C THR A 273 3.11 2.84 33.22
N SER A 274 4.39 2.68 33.52
CA SER A 274 4.88 2.24 34.81
C SER A 274 4.55 3.29 35.86
N ASP A 275 3.80 2.92 36.90
CA ASP A 275 3.80 3.57 38.22
C ASP A 275 3.07 2.67 39.22
N THR A 276 3.77 1.67 39.77
CA THR A 276 3.39 1.09 41.07
C THR A 276 4.61 0.88 41.95
N ILE A 277 4.68 1.73 42.96
CA ILE A 277 5.50 1.63 44.16
C ILE A 277 5.15 0.32 44.90
N GLY A 278 6.19 -0.32 45.42
CA GLY A 278 6.16 -1.68 45.93
C GLY A 278 5.37 -1.92 47.22
N PHE A 279 5.01 -3.19 47.39
CA PHE A 279 4.72 -3.81 48.67
C PHE A 279 5.65 -5.03 48.82
N SER A 280 6.52 -4.99 49.83
CA SER A 280 7.26 -6.16 50.29
C SER A 280 6.37 -7.04 51.18
N PRO A 281 6.52 -8.36 51.14
CA PRO A 281 6.40 -9.19 52.33
C PRO A 281 7.79 -9.52 52.87
N ALA A 282 7.94 -9.37 54.18
CA ALA A 282 9.15 -9.65 54.92
C ALA A 282 9.41 -11.16 55.11
N TYR A 283 10.71 -11.50 55.12
CA TYR A 283 11.38 -12.59 55.84
C TYR A 283 11.58 -13.98 55.17
N SER A 284 12.88 -14.32 55.03
CA SER A 284 13.52 -15.62 54.69
C SER A 284 13.63 -16.54 55.96
N PRO A 285 14.34 -17.71 56.07
CA PRO A 285 15.53 -18.21 55.33
C PRO A 285 15.57 -19.72 55.00
N ALA A 286 16.48 -20.13 54.10
CA ALA A 286 17.43 -21.24 54.30
C ALA A 286 18.18 -21.59 52.99
N TYR A 287 19.51 -21.47 53.02
CA TYR A 287 20.46 -22.20 52.15
C TYR A 287 20.46 -23.70 52.51
N PRO A 288 20.87 -24.62 51.59
CA PRO A 288 22.30 -24.98 51.40
C PRO A 288 22.68 -25.08 49.90
N SER A 289 23.73 -24.43 49.42
CA SER A 289 25.11 -24.94 49.27
C SER A 289 25.29 -26.31 48.57
N SER A 290 26.00 -26.24 47.43
CA SER A 290 27.05 -27.16 46.92
C SER A 290 26.72 -28.43 46.13
N PHE A 291 27.64 -28.70 45.16
CA PHE A 291 27.79 -29.84 44.24
C PHE A 291 26.82 -29.81 43.05
N HIS A 292 27.23 -29.63 41.79
CA HIS A 292 28.35 -30.21 41.05
C HIS A 292 28.78 -29.33 39.87
#